data_AF-A0A916JJ06-F1
#
_entry.id   AF-A0A916JJ06-F1
#
_cell.length_a   1.000
_cell.length_b   1.000
_cell.length_c   1.000
_cell.angle_alpha   90.00
_cell.angle_beta   90.00
_cell.angle_gamma   90.00
#
_symmetry.space_group_name_H-M   'P 1'
#
loop_
_entity.id
_entity.type
_entity.pdbx_description
1 polymer ?
#
loop_
_entity_poly.entity_id
_entity_poly.type
_entity_poly.pdbx_seq_one_letter_code
_entity_poly.pdbx_strand_id
1 'polypeptide(L)'
;MKKHLIIGVVIGIVLAAATYMLLTNSHADFFSASSTVSATADPDYCQGDTPKEMISLMYLDDYDQCFEYSLDAVGYITAFIVVFLIPMVLGLLIGRLFRKK
;
A
#
# COMPACT_ATOMS: atom_id res chain seq x y z
N MET A 1 10.45 -1.68 -32.92
CA MET A 1 11.20 -0.98 -31.84
C MET A 1 10.38 -0.83 -30.54
N LYS A 2 9.82 -1.89 -29.95
CA LYS A 2 9.06 -1.80 -28.67
C LYS A 2 9.50 -2.79 -27.57
N LYS A 3 10.48 -3.65 -27.85
CA LYS A 3 10.90 -4.73 -26.92
C LYS A 3 11.34 -4.19 -25.55
N HIS A 4 12.11 -3.10 -25.51
CA HIS A 4 12.57 -2.47 -24.27
C HIS A 4 11.42 -1.88 -23.43
N LEU A 5 10.35 -1.41 -24.07
CA LEU A 5 9.15 -0.91 -23.38
C LEU A 5 8.36 -2.06 -22.77
N ILE A 6 8.20 -3.17 -23.50
CA ILE A 6 7.58 -4.40 -22.97
C ILE A 6 8.38 -4.94 -21.79
N ILE A 7 9.70 -5.04 -21.91
CA ILE A 7 10.59 -5.47 -20.82
C ILE A 7 10.44 -4.56 -19.61
N GLY A 8 10.44 -3.24 -19.80
CA GLY A 8 10.29 -2.28 -18.70
C GLY A 8 8.94 -2.38 -17.99
N VAL A 9 7.84 -2.57 -18.75
CA VAL A 9 6.51 -2.79 -18.16
C VAL A 9 6.45 -4.09 -17.37
N VAL A 10 6.99 -5.18 -17.92
CA VAL A 10 7.03 -6.48 -17.21
C VAL A 10 7.83 -6.37 -15.91
N ILE A 11 9.01 -5.75 -15.94
CA ILE A 11 9.82 -5.52 -14.75
C ILE A 11 9.05 -4.63 -13.76
N GLY A 12 8.38 -3.58 -14.23
CA GLY A 12 7.59 -2.69 -13.39
C GLY A 12 6.45 -3.42 -12.66
N ILE A 13 5.73 -4.29 -13.36
CA ILE A 13 4.65 -5.12 -12.76
C ILE A 13 5.24 -6.07 -11.72
N VAL A 14 6.35 -6.74 -12.03
CA VAL A 14 7.02 -7.65 -11.09
C VAL A 14 7.49 -6.90 -9.83
N LEU A 15 8.08 -5.72 -10.00
CA LEU A 15 8.48 -4.88 -8.88
C LEU A 15 7.27 -4.42 -8.07
N ALA A 16 6.18 -4.00 -8.71
CA ALA A 16 4.96 -3.58 -8.01
C ALA A 16 4.36 -4.72 -7.17
N ALA A 17 4.28 -5.93 -7.75
CA ALA A 17 3.83 -7.11 -7.04
C ALA A 17 4.75 -7.46 -5.85
N ALA A 18 6.08 -7.42 -6.05
CA ALA A 18 7.04 -7.67 -4.99
C ALA A 18 6.94 -6.61 -3.87
N THR A 19 6.79 -5.33 -4.22
CA THR A 19 6.59 -4.25 -3.25
C THR A 19 5.29 -4.47 -2.47
N TYR A 20 4.18 -4.80 -3.12
CA TYR A 20 2.92 -5.12 -2.44
C TYR A 20 3.09 -6.26 -1.43
N MET A 21 3.73 -7.37 -1.85
CA MET A 21 3.97 -8.52 -0.97
C MET A 21 4.85 -8.16 0.23
N LEU A 22 5.89 -7.35 0.03
CA LEU A 22 6.74 -6.89 1.13
C LEU A 22 5.94 -6.04 2.12
N LEU A 23 5.16 -5.09 1.63
CA LEU A 23 4.47 -4.12 2.49
C LEU A 23 3.30 -4.73 3.25
N THR A 24 2.60 -5.70 2.66
CA THR A 24 1.57 -6.51 3.33
C THR A 24 2.14 -7.48 4.37
N ASN A 25 3.45 -7.72 4.36
CA ASN A 25 4.15 -8.60 5.32
C ASN A 25 5.11 -7.83 6.23
N SER A 26 4.99 -6.50 6.32
CA SER A 26 5.90 -5.66 7.09
C SER A 26 5.15 -4.75 8.06
N HIS A 27 5.74 -4.51 9.23
CA HIS A 27 5.28 -3.51 10.23
C HIS A 27 5.76 -2.09 9.89
N ALA A 28 5.80 -1.75 8.61
CA ALA A 28 6.21 -0.42 8.23
C ALA A 28 4.95 0.46 8.20
N ASP A 29 4.86 1.39 9.15
CA ASP A 29 3.71 2.25 9.37
C ASP A 29 3.90 3.58 8.63
N PHE A 30 3.39 3.64 7.40
CA PHE A 30 3.56 4.80 6.53
C PHE A 30 2.30 5.16 5.73
N PHE A 31 1.20 4.41 5.91
CA PHE A 31 -0.07 4.70 5.27
C PHE A 31 -1.00 5.41 6.24
N SER A 32 -1.43 6.61 5.88
CA SER A 32 -2.46 7.34 6.63
C SER A 32 -3.76 6.54 6.65
N ALA A 33 -4.32 6.34 7.83
CA ALA A 33 -5.57 5.64 8.01
C ALA A 33 -6.55 6.43 8.87
N SER A 34 -7.82 6.12 8.66
CA SER A 34 -8.92 6.47 9.55
C SER A 34 -9.42 5.20 10.24
N SER A 35 -9.71 5.33 11.52
CA SER A 35 -10.42 4.32 12.28
C SER A 35 -11.90 4.72 12.40
N THR A 36 -12.78 3.73 12.45
CA THR A 36 -14.19 3.90 12.84
C THR A 36 -14.52 2.91 13.94
N VAL A 37 -15.38 3.29 14.89
CA VAL A 37 -15.87 2.33 15.90
C VAL A 37 -16.57 1.18 15.16
N SER A 38 -16.16 -0.06 15.44
CA SER A 38 -16.74 -1.23 14.77
C SER A 38 -18.24 -1.31 15.06
N ALA A 39 -19.03 -1.68 14.05
CA ALA A 39 -20.47 -1.85 14.22
C ALA A 39 -20.84 -2.99 15.19
N THR A 40 -19.88 -3.89 15.47
CA THR A 40 -20.03 -4.99 16.43
C THR A 40 -19.40 -4.70 17.80
N ALA A 41 -18.82 -3.51 17.99
CA ALA A 41 -18.17 -3.13 19.24
C ALA A 41 -19.19 -3.00 20.39
N ASP A 42 -18.79 -3.41 21.59
CA ASP A 42 -19.55 -3.14 22.81
C ASP A 42 -19.45 -1.63 23.14
N PRO A 43 -20.58 -0.89 23.13
CA PRO A 43 -20.59 0.57 23.32
C PRO A 43 -20.14 1.01 24.72
N ASP A 44 -20.16 0.11 25.72
CA ASP A 44 -19.67 0.41 27.07
C ASP A 44 -18.15 0.20 27.20
N TYR A 45 -17.56 -0.60 26.31
CA TYR A 45 -16.14 -0.94 26.32
C TYR A 45 -15.32 -0.11 25.31
N CYS A 46 -15.90 0.20 24.15
CA CYS A 46 -15.23 0.89 23.06
C CYS A 46 -15.59 2.37 23.01
N GLN A 47 -15.31 3.08 24.11
CA GLN A 47 -15.49 4.53 24.21
C GLN A 47 -14.18 5.26 23.90
N GLY A 48 -14.18 6.10 22.87
CA GLY A 48 -13.04 6.95 22.55
C GLY A 48 -13.22 7.72 21.23
N ASP A 49 -12.42 8.77 21.07
CA ASP A 49 -12.24 9.41 19.76
C ASP A 49 -11.49 8.44 18.84
N THR A 50 -11.92 8.31 17.59
CA THR A 50 -11.23 7.51 16.57
C THR A 50 -9.85 8.13 16.29
N PRO A 51 -8.73 7.46 16.62
CA PRO A 51 -7.41 8.03 16.39
C PRO A 51 -7.11 8.06 14.88
N LYS A 52 -6.51 9.16 14.43
CA LYS A 52 -5.90 9.24 13.10
C LYS A 52 -4.47 8.71 13.21
N GLU A 53 -4.20 7.59 12.56
CA GLU A 53 -2.94 6.87 12.72
C GLU A 53 -2.29 6.61 11.36
N MET A 54 -0.96 6.47 11.37
CA MET A 54 -0.25 5.82 10.28
C MET A 54 -0.18 4.34 10.60
N ILE A 55 -0.61 3.50 9.66
CA ILE A 55 -0.61 2.05 9.79
C ILE A 55 0.21 1.41 8.67
N SER A 56 0.63 0.18 8.89
CA SER A 56 1.13 -0.68 7.82
C SER A 56 -0.02 -1.30 7.02
N LEU A 57 0.26 -1.74 5.78
CA LEU A 57 -0.74 -2.48 4.99
C LEU A 57 -1.12 -3.82 5.63
N MET A 58 -0.25 -4.37 6.48
CA MET A 58 -0.53 -5.59 7.23
C MET A 58 -1.70 -5.40 8.22
N TYR A 59 -1.85 -4.20 8.78
CA TYR A 59 -2.90 -3.91 9.77
C TYR A 59 -4.28 -3.62 9.16
N LEU A 60 -4.42 -3.58 7.83
CA LEU A 60 -5.73 -3.35 7.20
C LEU A 60 -6.71 -4.50 7.40
N ASP A 61 -6.20 -5.72 7.59
CA ASP A 61 -7.01 -6.91 7.85
C ASP A 61 -7.03 -7.29 9.34
N ASP A 62 -6.33 -6.53 10.20
CA ASP A 62 -6.30 -6.80 11.63
C ASP A 62 -7.56 -6.22 12.29
N TYR A 63 -8.36 -7.11 12.85
CA TYR A 63 -9.64 -6.76 13.46
C TYR A 63 -9.40 -6.39 14.93
N ASP A 64 -9.37 -5.09 15.24
CA ASP A 64 -9.58 -4.66 16.61
C ASP A 64 -11.08 -4.81 16.94
N GLN A 65 -11.39 -5.33 18.13
CA GLN A 65 -12.77 -5.48 18.59
C GLN A 65 -13.48 -4.13 18.74
N CYS A 66 -12.72 -3.04 18.89
CA CYS A 66 -13.27 -1.70 19.03
C CYS A 66 -13.23 -0.87 17.75
N PHE A 67 -12.21 -1.03 16.90
CA PHE A 67 -11.99 -0.14 15.76
C PHE A 67 -11.74 -0.91 14.46
N GLU A 68 -12.41 -0.46 13.40
CA GLU A 68 -12.11 -0.88 12.04
C GLU A 68 -11.21 0.16 11.39
N TYR A 69 -10.04 -0.28 10.93
CA TYR A 69 -9.06 0.56 10.27
C TYR A 69 -9.24 0.50 8.76
N SER A 70 -9.21 1.67 8.12
CA SER A 70 -9.21 1.77 6.65
C SER A 70 -8.31 2.90 6.21
N LEU A 71 -7.71 2.78 5.03
CA LEU A 71 -6.93 3.87 4.46
C LEU A 71 -7.83 5.08 4.23
N ASP A 72 -7.36 6.26 4.63
CA ASP A 72 -8.00 7.50 4.24
C ASP A 72 -7.62 7.84 2.78
N ALA A 73 -8.16 8.93 2.23
CA ALA A 73 -7.84 9.36 0.86
C ALA A 73 -6.33 9.55 0.65
N VAL A 74 -5.60 10.02 1.66
CA VAL A 74 -4.15 10.22 1.61
C VAL A 74 -3.42 8.87 1.67
N GLY A 75 -3.92 7.93 2.47
CA GLY A 75 -3.46 6.55 2.57
C GLY A 75 -3.55 5.82 1.23
N TYR A 76 -4.70 5.88 0.57
CA TYR A 76 -4.88 5.26 -0.76
C TYR A 76 -3.96 5.88 -1.81
N ILE A 77 -3.79 7.20 -1.82
CA ILE A 77 -2.86 7.88 -2.74
C ILE A 77 -1.43 7.43 -2.47
N THR A 78 -1.03 7.39 -1.19
CA THR A 78 0.31 6.93 -0.78
C THR A 78 0.53 5.47 -1.18
N ALA A 79 -0.44 4.60 -0.94
CA ALA A 79 -0.42 3.20 -1.36
C ALA A 79 -0.26 3.05 -2.88
N PHE A 80 -1.03 3.78 -3.67
CA PHE A 80 -0.90 3.76 -5.13
C PHE A 80 0.49 4.22 -5.59
N ILE A 81 1.03 5.30 -5.01
CA ILE A 81 2.35 5.81 -5.38
C ILE A 81 3.45 4.81 -5.04
N VAL A 82 3.47 4.31 -3.80
CA VAL A 82 4.53 3.45 -3.29
C VAL A 82 4.46 2.05 -3.90
N VAL A 83 3.27 1.46 -3.97
CA VAL A 83 3.07 0.08 -4.44
C VAL A 83 3.12 -0.02 -5.96
N PHE A 84 2.62 0.98 -6.68
CA PHE A 84 2.47 0.88 -8.13
C PHE A 84 3.35 1.87 -8.90
N LEU A 85 3.20 3.18 -8.68
CA LEU A 85 3.87 4.18 -9.55
C LEU A 85 5.40 4.11 -9.45
N ILE A 86 5.96 4.09 -8.24
CA ILE A 86 7.41 4.04 -8.04
C ILE A 86 8.01 2.77 -8.69
N PRO A 87 7.51 1.56 -8.39
CA PRO A 87 7.97 0.33 -9.05
C PRO A 87 7.83 0.35 -10.57
N MET A 88 6.72 0.88 -11.10
CA MET A 88 6.51 0.98 -12.54
C MET A 88 7.51 1.92 -13.22
N VAL A 89 7.77 3.09 -12.63
CA VAL A 89 8.77 4.03 -13.13
C VAL A 89 10.16 3.39 -13.11
N LEU A 90 10.52 2.71 -12.01
CA LEU A 90 11.78 1.98 -11.90
C LEU A 90 11.91 0.90 -12.97
N GLY A 91 10.86 0.11 -13.18
CA GLY A 91 10.83 -0.91 -14.23
C GLY A 91 11.05 -0.32 -15.62
N LEU A 92 10.40 0.79 -15.95
CA LEU A 92 10.60 1.49 -17.22
C LEU A 92 12.02 2.06 -17.38
N LEU A 93 12.61 2.60 -16.31
CA LEU A 93 13.99 3.08 -16.31
C LEU A 93 14.98 1.93 -16.55
N ILE A 94 14.78 0.79 -15.89
CA ILE A 94 15.57 -0.42 -16.09
C ILE A 94 15.39 -0.93 -17.53
N GLY A 95 14.16 -1.00 -18.04
CA GLY A 95 13.87 -1.39 -19.42
C GLY A 95 14.60 -0.54 -20.46
N ARG A 96 14.76 0.77 -20.20
CA ARG A 96 15.54 1.68 -21.06
C ARG A 96 17.04 1.34 -21.08
N LEU A 97 17.60 0.78 -20.01
CA LEU A 97 19.00 0.34 -20.00
C LEU A 97 19.23 -0.80 -21.01
N PHE A 98 18.24 -1.68 -21.21
CA PHE A 98 18.28 -2.76 -22.20
C PHE A 98 18.13 -2.29 -23.66
N ARG A 99 17.85 -0.99 -23.90
CA ARG A 99 17.87 -0.41 -25.25
C ARG A 99 19.28 -0.08 -25.73
N LYS A 100 20.25 0.07 -24.80
CA LYS A 100 21.62 0.49 -25.10
C LYS A 100 22.58 -0.68 -25.40
N LYS A 101 22.11 -1.93 -25.30
CA LYS A 101 22.81 -3.12 -25.80
C LYS A 101 22.15 -3.56 -27.10
#